data_AF-A0A4Q2ZV65-F1
#
_entry.id   AF-A0A4Q2ZV65-F1
#
_cell.length_a   1.000
_cell.length_b   1.000
_cell.length_c   1.000
_cell.angle_alpha   90.00
_cell.angle_beta   90.00
_cell.angle_gamma   90.00
#
_symmetry.space_group_name_H-M   'P 1'
#
loop_
_entity.id
_entity.type
_entity.pdbx_description
1 polymer ?
#
loop_
_entity_poly.entity_id
_entity_poly.type
_entity_poly.pdbx_seq_one_letter_code
_entity_poly.pdbx_strand_id
1 'polypeptide(L)'
;MFPLCSLTVSAQVDLNKALNDAMTAYKAKNWSVAIDNFSTILKAKKNDAGQQIIYNLGYAYYFNLSYQEAADTFALYLKQYPEAEFASEVHLTLGRSLLQLDGKADEGQMDFGGKFRLRVLLQV
;
A
#
# COMPACT_ATOMS: atom_id res chain seq x y z
N MET A 1 -29.11 -25.78 -10.61
CA MET A 1 -28.95 -25.01 -9.36
C MET A 1 -27.50 -25.13 -8.94
N PHE A 2 -26.64 -24.24 -9.45
CA PHE A 2 -25.20 -24.27 -9.19
C PHE A 2 -24.89 -23.63 -7.83
N PRO A 3 -23.94 -24.17 -7.04
CA PRO A 3 -23.70 -23.72 -5.69
C PRO A 3 -22.88 -22.44 -5.70
N LEU A 4 -23.54 -21.29 -5.54
CA LEU A 4 -22.87 -20.00 -5.33
C LEU A 4 -22.11 -19.93 -3.98
N CYS A 5 -22.29 -20.91 -3.08
CA CYS A 5 -21.60 -20.96 -1.79
C CYS A 5 -20.16 -21.51 -1.83
N SER A 6 -19.78 -22.34 -2.81
CA SER A 6 -18.43 -22.95 -2.80
C SER A 6 -17.34 -22.01 -3.33
N LEU A 7 -17.66 -21.10 -4.25
CA LEU A 7 -16.69 -20.16 -4.81
C LEU A 7 -16.29 -19.04 -3.85
N THR A 8 -17.19 -18.63 -2.95
CA THR A 8 -16.92 -17.54 -1.99
C THR A 8 -16.11 -18.02 -0.81
N VAL A 9 -16.32 -19.26 -0.35
CA VAL A 9 -15.56 -19.85 0.76
C VAL A 9 -14.10 -20.09 0.36
N SER A 10 -13.82 -20.62 -0.83
CA SER A 10 -12.43 -20.85 -1.27
C SER A 10 -11.66 -19.53 -1.39
N ALA A 11 -12.26 -18.52 -2.03
CA ALA A 11 -11.64 -17.21 -2.16
C ALA A 11 -11.39 -16.53 -0.79
N GLN A 12 -12.32 -16.66 0.16
CA GLN A 12 -12.13 -16.12 1.51
C GLN A 12 -11.02 -16.85 2.27
N VAL A 13 -10.90 -18.16 2.10
CA VAL A 13 -9.80 -18.97 2.69
C VAL A 13 -8.45 -18.58 2.09
N ASP A 14 -8.39 -18.35 0.78
CA ASP A 14 -7.17 -17.92 0.09
C ASP A 14 -6.70 -16.53 0.55
N LEU A 15 -7.64 -15.60 0.78
CA LEU A 15 -7.32 -14.26 1.29
C LEU A 15 -6.90 -14.27 2.76
N ASN A 16 -7.53 -15.11 3.59
CA ASN A 16 -7.11 -15.27 4.99
C ASN A 16 -5.71 -15.87 5.08
N LYS A 17 -5.38 -16.83 4.20
CA LYS A 17 -4.03 -17.39 4.08
C LYS A 17 -3.04 -16.31 3.64
N ALA A 18 -3.35 -15.57 2.58
CA ALA A 18 -2.51 -14.48 2.10
C ALA A 18 -2.25 -13.45 3.22
N LEU A 19 -3.25 -13.14 4.04
CA LEU A 19 -3.08 -12.24 5.18
C LEU A 19 -2.10 -12.79 6.22
N ASN A 20 -2.24 -14.05 6.60
CA ASN A 20 -1.32 -14.69 7.55
C ASN A 20 0.12 -14.74 7.02
N ASP A 21 0.29 -15.07 5.75
CA ASP A 21 1.58 -15.12 5.09
C ASP A 21 2.19 -13.71 4.99
N ALA A 22 1.40 -12.71 4.63
CA ALA A 22 1.83 -11.31 4.58
C ALA A 22 2.31 -10.81 5.95
N MET A 23 1.52 -11.06 7.00
CA MET A 23 1.85 -10.63 8.36
C MET A 23 3.10 -11.34 8.90
N THR A 24 3.27 -12.62 8.57
CA THR A 24 4.47 -13.39 8.94
C THR A 24 5.70 -12.85 8.22
N ALA A 25 5.60 -12.63 6.91
CA ALA A 25 6.66 -12.04 6.10
C ALA A 25 7.03 -10.63 6.58
N TYR A 26 6.03 -9.80 6.91
CA TYR A 26 6.21 -8.45 7.44
C TYR A 26 6.99 -8.47 8.77
N LYS A 27 6.63 -9.37 9.70
CA LYS A 27 7.37 -9.57 10.96
C LYS A 27 8.80 -10.07 10.72
N ALA A 28 8.98 -10.93 9.72
CA ALA A 28 10.30 -11.42 9.31
C ALA A 28 11.12 -10.38 8.52
N LYS A 29 10.60 -9.16 8.29
CA LYS A 29 11.19 -8.13 7.43
C LYS A 29 11.42 -8.58 5.99
N ASN A 30 10.70 -9.62 5.56
CA ASN A 30 10.70 -10.05 4.18
C ASN A 30 9.68 -9.22 3.40
N TRP A 31 10.10 -8.01 3.02
CA TRP A 31 9.22 -7.00 2.43
C TRP A 31 8.65 -7.45 1.09
N SER A 32 9.45 -8.11 0.24
CA SER A 32 8.98 -8.62 -1.06
C SER A 32 7.77 -9.55 -0.91
N VAL A 33 7.87 -10.56 -0.04
CA VAL A 33 6.77 -11.53 0.17
C VAL A 33 5.58 -10.85 0.86
N ALA A 34 5.82 -9.90 1.77
CA ALA A 34 4.75 -9.13 2.39
C ALA A 34 3.99 -8.29 1.35
N ILE A 35 4.70 -7.61 0.45
CA ILE A 35 4.13 -6.82 -0.66
C ILE A 35 3.26 -7.69 -1.57
N ASP A 36 3.77 -8.85 -1.99
CA ASP A 36 3.04 -9.73 -2.92
C ASP A 36 1.69 -10.18 -2.33
N ASN A 37 1.70 -10.60 -1.05
CA ASN A 37 0.50 -11.06 -0.39
C ASN A 37 -0.47 -9.91 -0.06
N PHE A 38 0.02 -8.78 0.48
CA PHE A 38 -0.83 -7.62 0.75
C PHE A 38 -1.43 -7.02 -0.52
N SER A 39 -0.67 -6.94 -1.61
CA SER A 39 -1.18 -6.45 -2.90
C SER A 39 -2.24 -7.37 -3.49
N THR A 40 -2.13 -8.69 -3.27
CA THR A 40 -3.16 -9.66 -3.66
C THR A 40 -4.47 -9.41 -2.90
N ILE A 41 -4.39 -9.17 -1.59
CA ILE A 41 -5.55 -8.83 -0.76
C ILE A 41 -6.17 -7.51 -1.22
N LEU A 42 -5.35 -6.49 -1.46
CA LEU A 42 -5.82 -5.19 -1.93
C LEU A 42 -6.49 -5.28 -3.31
N LYS A 43 -5.97 -6.10 -4.23
CA LYS A 43 -6.60 -6.32 -5.54
C LYS A 43 -7.95 -7.02 -5.43
N ALA A 44 -8.06 -8.01 -4.53
CA ALA A 44 -9.29 -8.78 -4.34
C ALA A 44 -10.39 -7.98 -3.61
N LYS A 45 -10.02 -7.26 -2.54
CA LYS A 45 -10.97 -6.52 -1.70
C LYS A 45 -11.11 -5.04 -2.04
N LYS A 46 -10.18 -4.47 -2.81
CA LYS A 46 -10.13 -3.05 -3.19
C LYS A 46 -10.30 -2.15 -1.94
N ASN A 47 -11.39 -1.38 -1.89
CA ASN A 47 -11.67 -0.45 -0.79
C ASN A 47 -12.10 -1.14 0.52
N ASP A 48 -12.38 -2.45 0.47
CA ASP A 48 -12.75 -3.26 1.63
C ASP A 48 -11.55 -4.08 2.19
N ALA A 49 -10.34 -3.85 1.68
CA ALA A 49 -9.14 -4.53 2.19
C ALA A 49 -8.86 -4.18 3.66
N GLY A 50 -9.37 -3.04 4.12
CA GLY A 50 -9.18 -2.52 5.47
C GLY A 50 -7.94 -1.65 5.59
N GLN A 51 -8.05 -0.62 6.41
CA GLN A 51 -7.00 0.39 6.61
C GLN A 51 -5.63 -0.22 6.97
N GLN A 52 -5.60 -1.27 7.79
CA GLN A 52 -4.35 -1.93 8.20
C GLN A 52 -3.60 -2.58 7.03
N ILE A 53 -4.30 -3.10 6.03
CA ILE A 53 -3.66 -3.71 4.86
C ILE A 53 -2.98 -2.66 4.02
N ILE A 54 -3.67 -1.55 3.75
CA ILE A 54 -3.10 -0.44 2.98
C ILE A 54 -1.93 0.19 3.74
N TYR A 55 -2.06 0.35 5.06
CA TYR A 55 -1.00 0.83 5.94
C TYR A 55 0.25 -0.05 5.88
N ASN A 56 0.11 -1.35 6.16
CA ASN A 56 1.23 -2.29 6.17
C ASN A 56 1.87 -2.45 4.78
N LEU A 57 1.07 -2.40 3.70
CA LEU A 57 1.58 -2.44 2.33
C LEU A 57 2.44 -1.21 2.02
N GLY A 58 1.98 -0.01 2.38
CA GLY A 58 2.75 1.22 2.18
C GLY A 58 4.09 1.18 2.93
N TYR A 59 4.08 0.70 4.17
CA TYR A 59 5.32 0.52 4.95
C TYR A 59 6.22 -0.58 4.38
N ALA A 60 5.65 -1.69 3.91
CA ALA A 60 6.43 -2.74 3.26
C ALA A 60 7.13 -2.19 2.00
N TYR A 61 6.45 -1.40 1.18
CA TYR A 61 7.07 -0.71 0.04
C TYR A 61 8.17 0.27 0.48
N TYR A 62 7.91 1.06 1.54
CA TYR A 62 8.89 2.01 2.08
C TYR A 62 10.17 1.31 2.53
N PHE A 63 10.05 0.22 3.29
CA PHE A 63 11.21 -0.56 3.75
C PHE A 63 11.88 -1.37 2.63
N ASN A 64 11.14 -1.68 1.56
CA ASN A 64 11.68 -2.28 0.34
C ASN A 64 12.37 -1.26 -0.58
N LEU A 65 12.46 0.02 -0.17
CA LEU A 65 13.03 1.14 -0.94
C LEU A 65 12.23 1.49 -2.22
N SER A 66 11.02 0.94 -2.35
CA SER A 66 10.04 1.20 -3.41
C SER A 66 9.24 2.46 -3.06
N TYR A 67 9.91 3.61 -3.06
CA TYR A 67 9.35 4.85 -2.50
C TYR A 67 8.19 5.42 -3.32
N GLN A 68 8.15 5.16 -4.64
CA GLN A 68 7.05 5.59 -5.49
C GLN A 68 5.77 4.83 -5.13
N GLU A 69 5.85 3.51 -5.06
CA GLU A 69 4.74 2.64 -4.68
C GLU A 69 4.30 2.88 -3.23
N ALA A 70 5.25 3.17 -2.34
CA ALA A 70 4.96 3.59 -0.97
C ALA A 70 4.13 4.88 -0.96
N ALA A 71 4.58 5.92 -1.68
CA ALA A 71 3.87 7.19 -1.76
C ALA A 71 2.45 7.02 -2.32
N ASP A 72 2.29 6.24 -3.39
CA ASP A 72 0.99 5.97 -4.01
C ASP A 72 0.04 5.24 -3.05
N THR A 73 0.57 4.26 -2.31
CA THR A 73 -0.19 3.47 -1.34
C THR A 73 -0.60 4.31 -0.13
N PHE A 74 0.29 5.18 0.37
CA PHE A 74 -0.02 6.09 1.47
C PHE A 74 -1.02 7.17 1.06
N ALA A 75 -0.91 7.71 -0.17
CA ALA A 75 -1.91 8.62 -0.71
C ALA A 75 -3.30 7.95 -0.82
N LEU A 76 -3.34 6.67 -1.20
CA LEU A 76 -4.57 5.88 -1.19
C LEU A 76 -5.13 5.74 0.24
N TYR A 77 -4.28 5.44 1.22
CA TYR A 77 -4.68 5.34 2.63
C TYR A 77 -5.35 6.64 3.11
N LEU A 78 -4.70 7.79 2.89
CA LEU A 78 -5.22 9.09 3.33
C LEU A 78 -6.50 9.49 2.60
N LYS A 79 -6.68 9.03 1.36
CA LYS A 79 -7.91 9.24 0.60
C LYS A 79 -9.07 8.40 1.12
N GLN A 80 -8.81 7.16 1.54
CA GLN A 80 -9.86 6.24 2.01
C GLN A 80 -10.15 6.39 3.50
N TYR A 81 -9.13 6.74 4.29
CA TYR A 81 -9.16 6.77 5.74
C TYR A 81 -8.53 8.07 6.29
N PRO A 82 -9.08 9.26 5.93
CA PRO A 82 -8.51 10.55 6.32
C PRO A 82 -8.53 10.80 7.83
N GLU A 83 -9.47 10.20 8.56
CA GLU A 83 -9.65 10.37 10.00
C GLU A 83 -9.15 9.17 10.82
N ALA A 84 -8.47 8.21 10.19
CA ALA A 84 -7.93 7.06 10.91
C ALA A 84 -6.81 7.46 11.87
N GLU A 85 -6.65 6.69 12.94
CA GLU A 85 -5.65 6.93 13.99
C GLU A 85 -4.23 7.09 13.42
N PHE A 86 -3.91 6.35 12.35
CA PHE A 86 -2.59 6.39 11.70
C PHE A 86 -2.48 7.43 10.58
N ALA A 87 -3.52 8.22 10.28
CA ALA A 87 -3.49 9.19 9.17
C ALA A 87 -2.36 10.22 9.33
N SER A 88 -2.14 10.74 10.53
CA SER A 88 -1.05 11.67 10.82
C SER A 88 0.34 11.05 10.56
N GLU A 89 0.51 9.78 10.97
CA GLU A 89 1.76 9.05 10.74
C GLU A 89 1.97 8.77 9.25
N VAL A 90 0.91 8.34 8.55
CA VAL A 90 0.95 8.10 7.12
C VAL A 90 1.26 9.38 6.33
N HIS A 91 0.74 10.54 6.74
CA HIS A 91 1.10 11.83 6.16
C HIS A 91 2.61 12.11 6.28
N LEU A 92 3.19 11.85 7.45
CA LEU A 92 4.62 12.04 7.68
C LEU A 92 5.45 11.09 6.80
N THR A 93 5.09 9.81 6.76
CA THR A 93 5.82 8.79 6.01
C THR A 93 5.65 8.97 4.49
N LEU A 94 4.50 9.47 4.03
CA LEU A 94 4.31 9.92 2.65
C LEU A 94 5.29 11.04 2.29
N GLY A 95 5.39 12.07 3.14
CA GLY A 95 6.35 13.16 2.95
C GLY A 95 7.79 12.65 2.86
N ARG A 96 8.18 11.71 3.73
CA ARG A 96 9.51 11.07 3.70
C ARG A 96 9.73 10.27 2.41
N SER A 97 8.72 9.53 1.96
CA SER A 97 8.79 8.76 0.71
C SER A 97 9.01 9.68 -0.49
N LEU A 98 8.30 10.81 -0.55
CA LEU A 98 8.44 11.81 -1.60
C LEU A 98 9.81 12.50 -1.56
N LEU A 99 10.32 12.87 -0.39
CA LEU A 99 11.67 13.45 -0.26
C LEU A 99 12.75 12.48 -0.74
N GLN A 100 12.59 11.19 -0.47
CA GLN A 100 13.54 10.18 -0.91
C GLN A 100 13.46 9.93 -2.43
N LEU A 101 12.32 10.18 -3.06
CA LEU A 101 12.18 10.17 -4.51
C LEU A 101 12.85 11.39 -5.14
N ASP A 102 12.61 12.57 -4.58
CA ASP A 102 13.18 13.83 -5.05
C ASP A 102 14.72 13.82 -4.96
N GLY A 103 15.26 13.39 -3.81
CA GLY A 103 16.71 13.24 -3.63
C GLY A 103 17.35 12.15 -4.51
N LYS A 104 16.57 11.17 -5.01
CA LYS A 104 17.04 10.19 -6.00
C LYS A 104 16.91 10.70 -7.44
N ALA A 105 15.93 11.57 -7.72
CA ALA A 105 15.71 12.15 -9.04
C ALA A 105 16.88 13.08 -9.45
N ASP A 106 17.59 13.64 -8.47
CA ASP A 106 18.81 14.42 -8.70
C ASP A 106 20.03 13.54 -9.10
N GLU A 107 20.05 12.25 -8.75
CA GLU A 107 21.19 11.35 -9.04
C GLU A 107 20.96 10.44 -10.28
N GLY A 108 19.71 10.25 -10.72
CA GLY A 108 19.38 9.32 -11.80
C GLY A 108 18.30 9.84 -12.72
N GLN A 109 18.72 10.35 -13.88
CA GLN A 109 17.95 10.56 -15.12
C GLN A 109 16.44 10.73 -14.97
N MET A 110 16.03 11.99 -15.13
CA MET A 110 14.68 12.42 -15.49
C MET A 110 14.03 11.49 -16.52
N ASP A 111 13.13 10.61 -16.07
CA ASP A 111 12.08 10.04 -16.93
C ASP A 111 10.74 10.65 -16.51
N PHE A 112 10.45 11.81 -17.10
CA PHE A 112 9.18 12.51 -16.97
C PHE A 112 8.10 11.75 -17.74
N GLY A 113 7.61 10.66 -17.14
CA GLY A 113 6.75 9.68 -17.80
C GLY A 113 5.41 9.42 -17.14
N GLY A 114 4.79 10.36 -16.41
CA GLY A 114 3.35 10.22 -16.10
C GLY A 114 2.81 10.88 -14.85
N LYS A 115 2.20 12.06 -15.03
CA LYS A 115 1.03 12.55 -14.27
C LYS A 115 1.02 12.30 -12.74
N PHE A 116 1.96 12.88 -12.00
CA PHE A 116 1.66 13.29 -10.62
C PHE A 116 1.40 14.78 -10.58
N ARG A 117 0.15 15.17 -10.88
CA ARG A 117 -0.33 16.52 -10.54
C ARG A 117 -0.40 16.56 -9.02
N LEU A 118 0.64 17.13 -8.43
CA LEU A 118 0.71 17.62 -7.07
C LEU A 118 -0.49 18.56 -6.83
N ARG A 119 -1.63 18.00 -6.41
CA ARG A 119 -2.78 18.74 -5.87
C ARG A 119 -3.03 18.22 -4.46
N VAL A 120 -2.01 18.28 -3.62
CA VAL A 120 -2.15 18.13 -2.16
C VAL A 120 -1.21 19.13 -1.49
N LEU A 121 -1.30 20.42 -1.86
CA LEU A 121 -0.63 21.50 -1.12
C LEU A 121 -1.48 22.78 -0.94
N LEU A 122 -2.75 22.82 -1.33
CA LEU A 122 -3.58 24.03 -1.19
C LEU A 122 -5.05 23.77 -0.86
N GLN A 123 -5.33 23.00 0.20
CA GLN A 123 -6.60 23.10 0.93
C GLN A 123 -6.37 22.88 2.42
N VAL A 124 -5.62 23.78 3.04
CA VAL A 124 -5.90 24.36 4.36
C VAL A 124 -5.48 25.83 4.28
#